data_AF-A0A3R6MPS2-F1
#
_entry.id   AF-A0A3R6MPS2-F1
#
_cell.length_a   1.000
_cell.length_b   1.000
_cell.length_c   1.000
_cell.angle_alpha   90.00
_cell.angle_beta   90.00
_cell.angle_gamma   90.00
#
_symmetry.space_group_name_H-M   'P 1'
#
loop_
_entity.id
_entity.type
_entity.pdbx_description
1 polymer ?
#
loop_
_entity_poly.entity_id
_entity_poly.type
_entity_poly.pdbx_seq_one_letter_code
_entity_poly.pdbx_strand_id
1 'polypeptide(L)'
;MIQVDVYSDSKGCTTGVEVKGHAGYDEYGKDIVCAAVSVLTVNMANSVEKFTDDSFKGSVDEKTGQFIFHFTGTVSAESKLLMDSLILGLTDIAESYGDKYIKIRFREV
;
A
#
# COMPACT_ATOMS: atom_id res chain seq x y z
N MET A 1 -12.95 7.07 -4.28
CA MET A 1 -12.56 6.36 -3.04
C MET A 1 -11.44 5.40 -3.37
N ILE A 2 -10.33 5.52 -2.64
CA ILE A 2 -9.17 4.63 -2.69
C ILE A 2 -9.50 3.35 -1.94
N GLN A 3 -9.15 2.21 -2.53
CA GLN A 3 -9.27 0.91 -1.88
C GLN A 3 -7.88 0.34 -1.68
N VAL A 4 -7.57 -0.07 -0.45
CA VAL A 4 -6.33 -0.74 -0.09
C VAL A 4 -6.68 -2.14 0.40
N ASP A 5 -6.16 -3.15 -0.28
CA ASP A 5 -6.22 -4.54 0.16
C ASP A 5 -4.83 -4.93 0.69
N VAL A 6 -4.74 -5.32 1.96
CA VAL A 6 -3.52 -5.79 2.63
C VAL A 6 -3.61 -7.31 2.78
N TYR A 7 -2.61 -8.02 2.28
CA TYR A 7 -2.56 -9.47 2.28
C TYR A 7 -1.58 -9.94 3.36
N SER A 8 -2.00 -10.91 4.17
CA SER A 8 -1.14 -11.53 5.19
C SER A 8 -1.23 -13.04 5.11
N ASP A 9 -0.14 -13.72 5.45
CA ASP A 9 -0.14 -15.18 5.58
C ASP A 9 -0.84 -15.63 6.87
N SER A 10 -1.02 -16.96 7.02
CA SER A 10 -1.57 -17.60 8.24
C SER A 10 -0.80 -17.31 9.54
N LYS A 11 0.40 -16.73 9.48
CA LYS A 11 1.19 -16.33 10.65
C LYS A 11 1.02 -14.83 10.96
N GLY A 12 0.19 -14.13 10.20
CA GLY A 12 -0.05 -12.69 10.32
C GLY A 12 1.08 -11.84 9.73
N CYS A 13 1.99 -12.42 8.95
CA CYS A 13 3.02 -11.65 8.26
C CYS A 13 2.42 -11.04 6.99
N THR A 14 2.53 -9.72 6.82
CA THR A 14 2.06 -9.06 5.60
C THR A 14 2.91 -9.47 4.40
N THR A 15 2.27 -10.03 3.38
CA THR A 15 2.89 -10.56 2.17
C THR A 15 2.63 -9.71 0.93
N GLY A 16 1.72 -8.74 1.00
CA GLY A 16 1.47 -7.84 -0.12
C GLY A 16 0.45 -6.75 0.17
N VAL A 17 0.37 -5.81 -0.77
CA VAL A 17 -0.59 -4.71 -0.76
C VAL A 17 -1.04 -4.41 -2.19
N GLU A 18 -2.33 -4.14 -2.36
CA GLU A 18 -2.90 -3.65 -3.60
C GLU A 18 -3.69 -2.38 -3.33
N VAL A 19 -3.45 -1.34 -4.14
CA VAL A 19 -4.16 -0.07 -4.07
C VAL A 19 -4.83 0.22 -5.39
N LYS A 20 -6.12 0.58 -5.33
CA LYS A 20 -6.96 0.92 -6.48
C LYS A 20 -7.64 2.27 -6.29
N GLY A 21 -7.88 2.97 -7.40
CA GLY A 21 -8.71 4.18 -7.42
C GLY A 21 -7.99 5.46 -6.97
N HIS A 22 -6.66 5.50 -7.10
CA HIS A 22 -5.85 6.71 -6.90
C HIS A 22 -5.54 7.48 -8.20
N ALA A 23 -6.10 7.07 -9.35
CA ALA A 23 -6.01 7.81 -10.61
C ALA A 23 -7.29 8.58 -10.90
N GLY A 24 -7.11 9.75 -11.52
CA GLY A 24 -8.16 10.69 -11.89
C GLY A 24 -8.26 11.85 -10.90
N TYR A 25 -8.09 13.06 -11.44
CA TYR A 25 -8.51 14.29 -10.76
C TYR A 25 -9.99 14.18 -10.46
N ASP A 26 -10.36 14.40 -9.21
CA ASP A 26 -11.76 14.41 -8.77
C ASP A 26 -11.94 15.59 -7.79
N GLU A 27 -13.09 15.69 -7.13
CA GLU A 27 -13.42 16.80 -6.23
C GLU A 27 -12.28 17.25 -5.31
N TYR A 28 -12.23 18.57 -5.07
CA TYR A 28 -11.22 19.24 -4.25
C TYR A 28 -10.98 18.51 -2.91
N GLY A 29 -9.73 18.10 -2.67
CA GLY A 29 -9.31 17.35 -1.47
C GLY A 29 -9.06 15.85 -1.70
N LYS A 30 -9.66 15.22 -2.72
CA LYS A 30 -9.34 13.83 -3.08
C LYS A 30 -7.91 13.70 -3.62
N ASP A 31 -7.43 14.71 -4.35
CA ASP A 31 -6.07 14.73 -4.90
C ASP A 31 -4.98 14.71 -3.81
N ILE A 32 -5.23 15.31 -2.64
CA ILE A 32 -4.30 15.32 -1.50
C ILE A 32 -4.16 13.91 -0.92
N VAL A 33 -5.29 13.22 -0.72
CA VAL A 33 -5.30 11.84 -0.20
C VAL A 33 -4.67 10.88 -1.22
N CYS A 34 -4.97 11.03 -2.51
CA CYS A 34 -4.32 10.26 -3.57
C CYS A 34 -2.81 10.46 -3.56
N ALA A 35 -2.32 11.70 -3.49
CA ALA A 35 -0.89 11.99 -3.43
C ALA A 35 -0.22 11.37 -2.20
N ALA A 36 -0.85 11.48 -1.03
CA ALA A 36 -0.34 10.90 0.22
C ALA A 36 -0.22 9.37 0.13
N VAL A 37 -1.27 8.69 -0.37
CA VAL A 37 -1.25 7.23 -0.57
C VAL A 37 -0.18 6.82 -1.57
N SER A 38 -0.08 7.52 -2.71
CA SER A 38 0.91 7.21 -3.75
C SER A 38 2.35 7.35 -3.25
N VAL A 39 2.66 8.41 -2.50
CA VAL A 39 4.00 8.60 -1.94
C VAL A 39 4.33 7.46 -0.96
N LEU A 40 3.40 7.09 -0.08
CA LEU A 40 3.65 6.02 0.89
C LEU A 40 3.86 4.66 0.21
N THR A 41 3.01 4.29 -0.76
CA THR A 41 3.10 2.98 -1.42
C THR A 41 4.34 2.86 -2.29
N VAL A 42 4.64 3.88 -3.10
CA VAL A 42 5.82 3.89 -3.96
C VAL A 42 7.10 3.96 -3.13
N ASN A 43 7.12 4.78 -2.07
CA ASN A 43 8.30 4.85 -1.21
C ASN A 43 8.54 3.54 -0.46
N MET A 44 7.48 2.84 -0.02
CA MET A 44 7.61 1.51 0.57
C MET A 44 8.27 0.55 -0.43
N ALA A 45 7.75 0.44 -1.66
CA ALA A 45 8.32 -0.47 -2.66
C ALA A 45 9.79 -0.14 -2.97
N ASN A 46 10.11 1.14 -3.16
CA ASN A 46 11.49 1.59 -3.37
C ASN A 46 12.38 1.28 -2.18
N SER A 47 11.86 1.38 -0.96
CA SER A 47 12.61 1.09 0.26
C SER A 47 12.90 -0.40 0.41
N VAL A 48 11.93 -1.26 0.09
CA VAL A 48 12.14 -2.71 0.03
C VAL A 48 13.22 -3.03 -1.00
N GLU A 49 13.10 -2.50 -2.22
CA GLU A 49 14.09 -2.72 -3.29
C GLU A 49 15.49 -2.22 -2.92
N LYS A 50 15.59 -1.09 -2.21
CA LYS A 50 16.86 -0.44 -1.91
C LYS A 50 17.55 -0.96 -0.67
N PHE A 51 16.79 -1.35 0.35
CA PHE A 51 17.30 -1.60 1.70
C PHE A 51 17.12 -3.05 2.17
N THR A 52 16.60 -3.94 1.32
CA THR A 52 16.42 -5.36 1.63
C THR A 52 16.82 -6.23 0.44
N ASP A 53 17.06 -7.52 0.69
CA ASP A 53 17.32 -8.53 -0.36
C ASP A 53 16.04 -9.32 -0.73
N ASP A 54 14.88 -8.90 -0.23
CA ASP A 54 13.64 -9.66 -0.41
C ASP A 54 13.10 -9.52 -1.82
N SER A 55 12.79 -10.67 -2.42
CA SER A 55 12.21 -10.72 -3.76
C SER A 55 10.73 -10.39 -3.74
N PHE A 56 10.30 -9.54 -4.67
CA PHE A 56 8.91 -9.16 -4.85
C PHE A 56 8.52 -9.06 -6.33
N LYS A 57 7.22 -8.97 -6.57
CA LYS A 57 6.62 -8.59 -7.84
C LYS A 57 5.70 -7.42 -7.58
N GLY A 58 5.72 -6.45 -8.48
CA GLY A 58 4.81 -5.32 -8.42
C GLY A 58 4.58 -4.69 -9.77
N SER A 59 3.54 -3.87 -9.84
CA SER A 59 3.21 -3.10 -11.03
C SER A 59 2.48 -1.82 -10.64
N VAL A 60 2.72 -0.77 -11.41
CA VAL A 60 1.98 0.49 -11.33
C VAL A 60 1.32 0.72 -12.68
N ASP A 61 0.01 0.95 -12.67
CA ASP A 61 -0.74 1.44 -13.82
C ASP A 61 -1.27 2.84 -13.51
N GLU A 62 -0.59 3.84 -14.07
CA GLU A 62 -0.93 5.25 -13.90
C GLU A 62 -2.29 5.62 -14.48
N LYS A 63 -2.78 4.88 -15.49
CA LYS A 63 -4.08 5.18 -16.12
C LYS A 63 -5.23 4.76 -15.23
N THR A 64 -5.11 3.60 -14.59
CA THR A 64 -6.14 3.05 -13.70
C THR A 64 -5.93 3.43 -12.24
N GLY A 65 -4.74 3.92 -11.89
CA GLY A 65 -4.36 4.18 -10.50
C GLY A 65 -4.37 2.88 -9.73
N GLN A 66 -3.74 1.87 -10.32
CA GLN A 66 -3.54 0.58 -9.70
C GLN A 66 -2.08 0.46 -9.30
N PHE A 67 -1.85 0.08 -8.05
CA PHE A 67 -0.55 -0.27 -7.53
C PHE A 67 -0.66 -1.67 -6.93
N ILE A 68 0.25 -2.55 -7.30
CA ILE A 68 0.31 -3.93 -6.81
C ILE A 68 1.72 -4.18 -6.30
N PHE A 69 1.83 -4.80 -5.12
CA PHE A 69 3.08 -5.26 -4.57
C PHE A 69 2.87 -6.57 -3.80
N HIS A 70 3.64 -7.60 -4.11
CA HIS A 70 3.63 -8.88 -3.40
C HIS A 70 5.04 -9.44 -3.28
N PHE A 71 5.41 -9.88 -2.09
CA PHE A 71 6.62 -10.68 -1.89
C PHE A 71 6.47 -12.03 -2.59
N THR A 72 7.57 -12.52 -3.17
CA THR A 72 7.62 -13.84 -3.85
C THR A 72 8.38 -14.89 -3.07
N GLY A 73 8.88 -14.53 -1.89
CA GLY A 73 9.61 -15.40 -0.99
C GLY A 73 9.31 -15.07 0.47
N THR A 74 10.19 -15.50 1.36
CA THR A 74 10.11 -15.18 2.79
C THR A 74 10.29 -13.68 2.99
N VAL A 75 9.44 -13.09 3.83
CA VAL A 75 9.55 -11.68 4.23
C VAL A 75 10.52 -11.58 5.41
N SER A 76 11.58 -10.79 5.23
CA SER A 76 12.56 -10.45 6.27
C SER A 76 11.95 -9.55 7.35
N ALA A 77 12.68 -9.37 8.45
CA ALA A 77 12.24 -8.46 9.53
C ALA A 77 12.27 -7.00 9.06
N GLU A 78 13.22 -6.65 8.20
CA GLU A 78 13.40 -5.33 7.59
C GLU A 78 12.23 -5.00 6.67
N SER A 79 11.89 -5.89 5.74
CA SER A 79 10.71 -5.73 4.88
C SER A 79 9.42 -5.67 5.68
N LYS A 80 9.29 -6.52 6.71
CA LYS A 80 8.14 -6.49 7.62
C LYS A 80 7.99 -5.11 8.27
N LEU A 81 9.08 -4.52 8.77
CA LEU A 81 9.04 -3.18 9.36
C LEU A 81 8.60 -2.12 8.35
N LEU A 82 9.06 -2.20 7.10
CA LEU A 82 8.64 -1.28 6.03
C LEU A 82 7.15 -1.43 5.69
N MET A 83 6.62 -2.66 5.67
CA MET A 83 5.20 -2.93 5.49
C MET A 83 4.37 -2.42 6.67
N ASP A 84 4.82 -2.69 7.90
CA ASP A 84 4.17 -2.20 9.13
C ASP A 84 4.13 -0.66 9.12
N SER A 85 5.21 0.00 8.69
CA SER A 85 5.27 1.45 8.53
C SER A 85 4.31 1.97 7.46
N LEU A 86 4.16 1.27 6.33
CA LEU A 86 3.18 1.64 5.30
C LEU A 86 1.76 1.52 5.85
N ILE A 87 1.43 0.41 6.51
CA ILE A 87 0.09 0.16 7.05
C ILE A 87 -0.26 1.21 8.11
N LEU A 88 0.69 1.58 8.98
CA LEU A 88 0.53 2.67 9.93
C LEU A 88 0.15 3.97 9.19
N GLY A 89 0.95 4.41 8.22
CA GLY A 89 0.69 5.65 7.49
C GLY A 89 -0.64 5.67 6.73
N LEU A 90 -1.04 4.54 6.13
CA LEU A 90 -2.34 4.43 5.46
C LEU A 90 -3.50 4.47 6.47
N THR A 91 -3.33 3.87 7.64
CA THR A 91 -4.32 3.89 8.72
C THR A 91 -4.50 5.30 9.27
N ASP A 92 -3.40 6.03 9.51
CA ASP A 92 -3.43 7.42 9.96
C ASP A 92 -4.17 8.34 8.95
N ILE A 93 -3.98 8.09 7.64
CA ILE A 93 -4.73 8.79 6.59
C ILE A 93 -6.23 8.45 6.68
N ALA A 94 -6.58 7.18 6.86
CA ALA A 94 -7.97 6.76 6.99
C ALA A 94 -8.65 7.38 8.22
N GLU A 95 -7.97 7.45 9.35
CA GLU A 95 -8.46 8.11 10.56
C GLU A 95 -8.61 9.62 10.39
N SER A 96 -7.66 10.27 9.72
CA SER A 96 -7.65 11.74 9.54
C SER A 96 -8.69 12.24 8.54
N TYR A 97 -8.90 11.52 7.43
CA TYR A 97 -9.76 11.95 6.34
C TYR A 97 -11.12 11.23 6.30
N GLY A 98 -11.20 10.06 6.93
CA GLY A 98 -12.39 9.22 7.03
C GLY A 98 -12.58 8.25 5.86
N ASP A 99 -13.36 7.20 6.13
CA ASP A 99 -13.63 6.06 5.23
C ASP A 99 -14.26 6.43 3.87
N LYS A 100 -14.74 7.67 3.72
CA LYS A 100 -15.27 8.18 2.45
C LYS A 100 -14.18 8.35 1.38
N TYR A 101 -12.92 8.53 1.79
CA TYR A 101 -11.80 8.72 0.86
C TYR A 101 -10.96 7.47 0.67
N ILE A 102 -10.64 6.76 1.75
CA ILE A 102 -9.79 5.56 1.74
C ILE A 102 -10.47 4.45 2.54
N LYS A 103 -10.44 3.22 2.03
CA LYS A 103 -10.90 2.04 2.76
C LYS A 103 -9.85 0.95 2.72
N ILE A 104 -9.42 0.51 3.90
CA ILE A 104 -8.42 -0.55 4.07
C ILE A 104 -9.12 -1.86 4.42
N ARG A 105 -8.69 -2.94 3.79
CA ARG A 105 -9.21 -4.29 4.01
C ARG A 105 -8.05 -5.24 4.25
N PHE A 106 -8.12 -6.00 5.34
CA PHE A 106 -7.14 -7.03 5.65
C PHE A 106 -7.65 -8.38 5.16
N ARG A 107 -6.81 -9.12 4.44
CA ARG A 107 -7.11 -10.41 3.84
C ARG A 107 -6.06 -11.43 4.27
N GLU A 108 -6.51 -12.56 4.77
CA GLU A 108 -5.65 -13.72 5.03
C GLU A 108 -5.60 -14.60 3.76
N VAL A 109 -4.39 -15.02 3.36
CA VAL A 109 -4.14 -15.83 2.14
C VAL A 109 -3.28 -17.05 2.41
#